data_AF-A0A142XAD1-F1
#
_entry.id   AF-A0A142XAD1-F1
#
_cell.length_a   1.000
_cell.length_b   1.000
_cell.length_c   1.000
_cell.angle_alpha   90.00
_cell.angle_beta   90.00
_cell.angle_gamma   90.00
#
_symmetry.space_group_name_H-M   'P 1'
#
loop_
_entity.id
_entity.type
_entity.pdbx_description
1 polymer ?
#
loop_
_entity_poly.entity_id
_entity_poly.type
_entity_poly.pdbx_seq_one_letter_code
_entity_poly.pdbx_strand_id
1 'polypeptide(L)' 'MQPVNLNGADVWGYVVESDEGVRVRFGIDDWQQLQIGEGQLITARIGGKDARLFVANVRVEPPVVWVTMARRIRAAG' A
#
# COMPACT_ATOMS: atom_id res chain seq x y z
N MET A 1 5.43 13.80 -1.24
CA MET A 1 4.67 12.93 -0.32
C MET A 1 3.23 13.40 -0.34
N GLN A 2 2.28 12.49 -0.16
CA GLN A 2 0.84 12.81 -0.11
C GLN A 2 0.16 11.98 0.99
N PRO A 3 -0.98 12.43 1.52
CA PRO A 3 -1.77 11.63 2.43
C PRO A 3 -2.29 10.38 1.71
N VAL A 4 -2.21 9.25 2.39
CA VAL A 4 -2.75 7.97 1.95
C VAL A 4 -3.52 7.38 3.12
N ASN A 5 -4.77 6.97 2.90
CA ASN A 5 -5.49 6.17 3.88
C ASN A 5 -5.28 4.69 3.55
N LEU A 6 -4.72 3.90 4.46
CA LEU A 6 -4.57 2.46 4.33
C LEU A 6 -5.37 1.78 5.43
N ASN A 7 -6.43 1.07 5.03
CA ASN A 7 -7.32 0.35 5.92
C ASN A 7 -7.92 1.22 7.06
N GLY A 8 -8.27 2.47 6.76
CA GLY A 8 -8.83 3.42 7.71
C GLY A 8 -7.81 4.30 8.43
N ALA A 9 -6.51 3.99 8.35
CA ALA A 9 -5.45 4.78 8.97
C ALA A 9 -4.78 5.73 7.97
N ASP A 10 -4.65 7.00 8.34
CA ASP A 10 -4.01 8.04 7.52
C ASP A 10 -2.50 8.09 7.77
N VAL A 11 -1.71 7.96 6.71
CA VAL A 11 -0.25 8.07 6.73
C VAL A 11 0.25 8.98 5.61
N TRP A 12 1.44 9.54 5.79
CA TRP A 12 2.11 10.30 4.72
C TRP A 12 3.02 9.38 3.90
N GLY A 13 2.63 9.14 2.65
CA GLY A 13 3.33 8.22 1.75
C GLY A 13 4.00 8.92 0.57
N TYR A 14 5.08 8.31 0.06
CA TYR A 14 5.52 8.54 -1.32
C TYR A 14 4.92 7.45 -2.20
N VAL A 15 4.03 7.86 -3.11
CA VAL A 15 3.27 6.96 -3.98
C VAL A 15 3.94 6.88 -5.35
N VAL A 16 4.14 5.68 -5.83
CA VAL A 16 4.64 5.35 -7.17
C VAL A 16 3.61 4.46 -7.84
N GLU A 17 3.04 4.93 -8.95
CA GLU A 17 2.20 4.10 -9.81
C GLU A 17 3.09 3.34 -10.80
N SER A 18 2.82 2.05 -10.99
CA SER A 18 3.55 1.16 -11.89
C SER A 18 2.59 0.15 -12.52
N ASP A 19 3.05 -0.58 -13.54
CA ASP A 19 2.25 -1.64 -14.18
C ASP A 19 1.92 -2.79 -13.22
N GLU A 20 2.76 -3.01 -12.19
CA GLU A 20 2.55 -4.00 -11.13
C GLU A 20 1.52 -3.56 -10.08
N GLY A 21 1.06 -2.31 -10.14
CA GLY A 21 0.12 -1.71 -9.20
C GLY A 21 0.66 -0.43 -8.55
N VAL A 22 0.10 -0.10 -7.39
CA VAL A 22 0.48 1.09 -6.62
C VAL A 22 1.45 0.69 -5.54
N ARG A 23 2.65 1.27 -5.57
CA ARG A 23 3.67 1.09 -4.56
C ARG A 23 3.75 2.33 -3.69
N VAL A 24 3.75 2.16 -2.37
CA VAL A 24 3.82 3.27 -1.41
C VAL A 24 4.98 3.05 -0.46
N ARG A 25 5.77 4.12 -0.24
CA ARG A 25 6.82 4.18 0.78
C ARG A 25 6.36 5.04 1.95
N PHE A 26 6.50 4.54 3.16
CA PHE A 26 6.28 5.28 4.40
C PHE A 26 7.25 4.80 5.50
N GLY A 27 7.21 5.45 6.67
CA GLY A 27 8.09 5.11 7.79
C GLY A 27 7.78 3.74 8.39
N ILE A 28 8.79 3.10 8.98
CA ILE A 28 8.60 1.81 9.67
C ILE A 28 7.64 1.92 10.87
N ASP A 29 7.64 3.05 11.57
CA ASP A 29 6.75 3.28 12.72
C ASP A 29 5.28 3.39 12.27
N ASP A 30 5.02 4.11 11.17
CA ASP A 30 3.69 4.16 10.55
C ASP A 30 3.24 2.77 10.13
N TRP A 31 4.13 1.99 9.49
CA TRP A 31 3.82 0.62 9.06
C TRP A 31 3.38 -0.30 10.21
N GLN A 32 4.08 -0.24 11.35
CA GLN A 32 3.74 -1.04 12.52
C GLN A 32 2.33 -0.72 13.04
N GLN A 33 1.88 0.53 12.91
CA GLN A 33 0.53 0.95 13.31
C GLN A 33 -0.55 0.53 12.31
N LEU A 34 -0.22 0.45 11.02
CA LEU A 34 -1.17 0.06 9.98
C LEU A 34 -1.63 -1.41 10.09
N GLN A 35 -0.82 -2.27 10.72
CA GLN A 35 -1.08 -3.71 10.85
C GLN A 35 -1.44 -4.38 9.51
N ILE A 36 -0.80 -3.94 8.42
CA ILE A 36 -0.97 -4.52 7.08
C ILE A 36 0.17 -5.47 6.72
N GLY A 37 -0.18 -6.61 6.14
CA GLY A 37 0.76 -7.65 5.70
C GLY A 37 0.46 -8.17 4.30
N GLU A 38 1.43 -8.90 3.73
CA GLU A 38 1.27 -9.55 2.42
C GLU A 38 0.04 -10.47 2.38
N GLY A 39 -0.66 -10.48 1.24
CA GLY A 39 -1.88 -11.25 1.01
C GLY A 39 -3.17 -10.62 1.54
N GLN A 40 -3.07 -9.55 2.34
CA GLN A 40 -4.24 -8.88 2.89
C GLN A 40 -4.97 -8.03 1.83
N LEU A 41 -6.30 -8.11 1.81
CA LEU A 41 -7.14 -7.18 1.05
C LEU A 41 -7.47 -5.97 1.92
N ILE A 42 -7.05 -4.79 1.49
CA ILE A 42 -7.27 -3.53 2.21
C ILE A 42 -8.08 -2.55 1.37
N THR A 43 -8.74 -1.61 2.03
CA THR A 43 -9.26 -0.39 1.39
C THR A 43 -8.17 0.67 1.45
N ALA A 44 -7.79 1.21 0.29
CA ALA A 44 -6.80 2.28 0.18
C ALA A 44 -7.45 3.53 -0.43
N ARG A 45 -7.22 4.70 0.17
CA ARG A 45 -7.53 6.02 -0.41
C ARG A 45 -6.24 6.68 -0.87
N ILE A 46 -6.04 6.80 -2.18
CA ILE A 46 -4.85 7.42 -2.78
C ILE A 46 -5.32 8.50 -3.75
N GLY A 47 -4.81 9.72 -3.61
CA GLY A 47 -5.25 10.85 -4.44
C GLY A 47 -6.76 11.14 -4.34
N GLY A 48 -7.36 10.89 -3.17
CA GLY A 48 -8.79 11.07 -2.94
C GLY A 48 -9.71 9.97 -3.51
N LYS A 49 -9.14 8.91 -4.10
CA LYS A 49 -9.90 7.80 -4.68
C LYS A 49 -9.78 6.55 -3.83
N ASP A 50 -10.92 5.95 -3.51
CA ASP A 50 -10.99 4.68 -2.77
C ASP A 50 -10.87 3.48 -3.72
N ALA A 51 -10.04 2.51 -3.36
CA ALA A 51 -9.87 1.26 -4.06
C ALA A 51 -9.63 0.10 -3.09
N ARG A 52 -10.15 -1.08 -3.41
CA ARG A 52 -9.80 -2.33 -2.71
C ARG A 52 -8.61 -2.97 -3.41
N LEU A 53 -7.50 -3.10 -2.69
CA LEU A 53 -6.23 -3.61 -3.22
C LEU A 53 -5.69 -4.72 -2.33
N PHE A 54 -5.02 -5.70 -2.95
CA PHE A 54 -4.25 -6.69 -2.23
C PHE A 54 -2.86 -6.16 -1.97
N VAL A 55 -2.36 -6.34 -0.76
CA VAL A 55 -0.95 -6.14 -0.43
C VAL A 55 -0.17 -7.29 -1.08
N ALA A 56 0.46 -7.00 -2.21
CA ALA A 56 1.17 -7.99 -3.02
C ALA A 56 2.57 -8.28 -2.48
N ASN A 57 3.26 -7.24 -1.97
CA ASN A 57 4.58 -7.37 -1.38
C ASN A 57 4.82 -6.30 -0.31
N VAL A 58 5.54 -6.67 0.74
CA VAL A 58 6.06 -5.78 1.78
C VAL A 58 7.57 -5.94 1.85
N ARG A 59 8.31 -4.87 1.55
CA ARG A 59 9.76 -4.84 1.63
C ARG A 59 10.20 -3.84 2.69
N VAL A 60 10.79 -4.37 3.76
CA VAL A 60 11.30 -3.57 4.89
C VAL A 60 12.74 -3.14 4.61
N GLU A 61 12.99 -1.84 4.57
CA GLU A 61 14.30 -1.22 4.35
C GLU A 61 14.50 -0.08 5.34
N PRO A 62 14.94 -0.35 6.58
CA PRO A 62 14.98 0.67 7.63
C PRO A 62 15.71 1.94 7.16
N PRO A 63 15.14 3.14 7.37
CA PRO A 63 13.99 3.44 8.24
C PRO A 63 12.60 3.39 7.55
N VAL A 64 12.51 2.88 6.32
CA VAL A 64 11.29 2.89 5.51
C VAL A 64 10.74 1.50 5.22
N VAL A 65 9.48 1.44 4.83
CA VAL A 65 8.83 0.25 4.31
C VAL A 65 8.22 0.57 2.96
N TRP A 66 8.41 -0.32 2.00
CA TRP A 66 7.73 -0.30 0.73
C TRP A 66 6.60 -1.32 0.73
N VAL A 67 5.41 -0.87 0.39
CA VAL A 67 4.24 -1.74 0.23
C VAL A 67 3.74 -1.63 -1.20
N THR A 68 3.77 -2.76 -1.92
CA THR A 68 3.20 -2.88 -3.25
C THR A 68 1.78 -3.41 -3.13
N MET A 69 0.83 -2.71 -3.74
CA MET A 69 -0.58 -3.02 -3.72
C MET A 69 -1.14 -3.14 -5.14
N ALA A 70 -1.85 -4.22 -5.43
CA ALA A 70 -2.39 -4.46 -6.75
C ALA A 70 -3.88 -4.79 -6.69
N ARG A 71 -4.62 -4.48 -7.76
CA ARG A 71 -5.93 -5.10 -7.98
C ARG A 71 -5.67 -6.58 -8.27
N ARG A 72 -6.51 -7.47 -7.73
CA ARG A 72 -6.46 -8.88 -8.14
C ARG A 72 -6.79 -8.96 -9.62
N ILE A 73 -5.78 -9.12 -10.45
CA ILE A 73 -5.97 -9.57 -11.82
C ILE A 73 -6.23 -11.08 -11.69
N ARG A 74 -7.39 -11.55 -12.14
CA ARG A 74 -7.51 -12.99 -12.45
C ARG A 74 -6.38 -13.25 -13.45
N ALA A 75 -5.44 -14.14 -13.13
CA ALA A 75 -4.66 -14.78 -14.17
C ALA A 75 -5.70 -15.36 -15.15
N ALA A 76 -5.73 -14.82 -16.37
CA ALA A 76 -6.55 -15.38 -17.43
C ALA A 76 -5.84 -16.65 -17.90
N GLY A 77 -6.47 -17.81 -17.67
CA GLY A 77 -6.07 -19.09 -18.26
C GLY A 77 -5.00 -19.82 -17.49
#